data_AF-A0A4Q6G0L9-F1
#
_entry.id   AF-A0A4Q6G0L9-F1
#
_cell.length_a   1.000
_cell.length_b   1.000
_cell.length_c   1.000
_cell.angle_alpha   90.00
_cell.angle_beta   90.00
_cell.angle_gamma   90.00
#
_symmetry.space_group_name_H-M   'P 1'
#
loop_
_entity.id
_entity.type
_entity.pdbx_description
1 polymer ?
#
loop_
_entity_poly.entity_id
_entity_poly.type
_entity_poly.pdbx_seq_one_letter_code
_entity_poly.pdbx_strand_id
1 'polypeptide(L)'
;MKRRVVITGLGVVAPNARNREDFHSALLEGRSGIRFIPELAELGFGCHVAAVPEALGAALEKIPHSLRLSTNESMTYAAISAMEAFEDAGLKPAEEEPYDDIGA
;
A
#
# COMPACT_ATOMS: atom_id res chain seq x y z
N MET A 1 -26.54 -21.13 -11.01
CA MET A 1 -25.79 -21.30 -9.75
C MET A 1 -24.93 -20.06 -9.50
N LYS A 2 -24.76 -19.62 -8.25
CA LYS A 2 -23.87 -18.49 -7.92
C LYS A 2 -22.42 -19.00 -7.78
N ARG A 3 -21.46 -18.26 -8.34
CA ARG A 3 -20.01 -18.57 -8.22
C ARG A 3 -19.55 -18.27 -6.79
N ARG A 4 -18.67 -19.10 -6.24
CA ARG A 4 -18.01 -18.84 -4.95
C ARG A 4 -16.81 -17.93 -5.19
N VAL A 5 -16.63 -16.95 -4.32
CA VAL A 5 -15.51 -16.00 -4.37
C VAL A 5 -14.67 -16.20 -3.11
N VAL A 6 -13.35 -16.19 -3.26
CA VAL A 6 -12.37 -16.35 -2.19
C VAL A 6 -11.32 -15.25 -2.28
N ILE A 7 -10.64 -14.97 -1.18
CA ILE A 7 -9.47 -14.06 -1.14
C ILE A 7 -8.21 -14.91 -1.31
N THR A 8 -7.42 -14.60 -2.34
CA THR A 8 -6.19 -15.35 -2.66
C THR A 8 -4.92 -14.56 -2.35
N GLY A 9 -5.00 -13.24 -2.22
CA GLY A 9 -3.87 -12.39 -1.85
C GLY A 9 -4.30 -11.12 -1.15
N LEU A 10 -3.40 -10.57 -0.35
CA LEU A 10 -3.57 -9.31 0.38
C LEU A 10 -2.30 -8.47 0.31
N GLY A 11 -2.44 -7.16 0.11
CA GLY A 11 -1.35 -6.21 0.23
C GLY A 11 -1.76 -4.98 1.04
N VAL A 12 -0.80 -4.39 1.74
CA VAL A 12 -1.02 -3.37 2.76
C VAL A 12 0.07 -2.31 2.73
N VAL A 13 -0.36 -1.05 2.67
CA VAL A 13 0.48 0.10 3.03
C VAL A 13 -0.18 0.79 4.20
N ALA A 14 0.49 0.81 5.36
CA ALA A 14 -0.07 1.34 6.60
C ALA A 14 0.93 2.27 7.33
N PRO A 15 0.46 3.17 8.20
CA PRO A 15 1.35 4.03 8.98
C PRO A 15 2.25 3.29 9.97
N ASN A 16 1.90 2.06 10.34
CA ASN A 16 2.65 1.21 11.27
C ASN A 16 3.35 0.02 10.59
N ALA A 17 3.27 -0.11 9.27
CA ALA A 17 3.85 -1.21 8.51
C ALA A 17 3.91 -0.97 7.00
N ARG A 18 4.85 -1.63 6.33
CA ARG A 18 5.15 -1.39 4.90
C ARG A 18 4.74 -2.55 3.98
N ASN A 19 4.36 -3.67 4.57
CA ASN A 19 3.94 -4.91 3.92
C ASN A 19 2.99 -5.67 4.87
N ARG A 20 2.37 -6.73 4.37
CA ARG A 20 1.45 -7.61 5.08
C ARG A 20 2.08 -8.22 6.33
N GLU A 21 3.31 -8.73 6.27
CA GLU A 21 3.97 -9.43 7.38
C GLU A 21 4.24 -8.49 8.56
N ASP A 22 4.78 -7.30 8.27
CA ASP A 22 5.03 -6.23 9.24
C ASP A 22 3.72 -5.71 9.82
N PHE A 23 2.67 -5.64 8.99
CA PHE A 23 1.35 -5.17 9.42
C PHE A 23 0.70 -6.14 10.38
N HIS A 24 0.73 -7.43 10.06
CA HIS A 24 0.26 -8.49 10.95
C HIS A 24 0.99 -8.45 12.30
N SER A 25 2.31 -8.32 12.28
CA SER A 25 3.13 -8.21 13.50
C SER A 25 2.79 -6.95 14.29
N ALA A 26 2.62 -5.80 13.62
CA ALA A 26 2.24 -4.54 14.26
C ALA A 26 0.88 -4.62 14.95
N LEU A 27 -0.09 -5.31 14.34
CA LEU A 27 -1.41 -5.53 14.95
C LEU A 27 -1.33 -6.40 16.20
N LEU A 28 -0.57 -7.50 16.16
CA LEU A 28 -0.39 -8.39 17.31
C LEU A 28 0.30 -7.70 18.48
N GLU A 29 1.27 -6.84 18.19
CA GLU A 29 2.02 -6.08 19.18
C GLU A 29 1.29 -4.81 19.67
N GLY A 30 0.19 -4.41 19.03
CA GLY A 30 -0.51 -3.15 19.33
C GLY A 30 0.30 -1.90 18.99
N ARG A 31 1.18 -1.97 17.98
CA ARG A 31 2.02 -0.84 17.56
C ARG A 31 1.18 0.23 16.84
N SER A 32 1.12 1.42 17.42
CA SER A 32 0.51 2.60 16.80
C SER A 32 1.39 3.17 15.68
N GLY A 33 0.76 3.64 14.61
CA GLY A 33 1.41 4.40 13.54
C GLY A 33 1.25 5.92 13.67
N ILE A 34 0.59 6.40 14.72
CA ILE A 34 0.39 7.82 14.99
C ILE A 34 1.68 8.40 15.57
N ARG A 35 2.13 9.53 15.02
CA ARG A 35 3.30 10.26 15.49
C ARG A 35 3.11 11.77 15.38
N PHE A 36 3.97 12.51 16.05
CA PHE A 36 4.06 13.96 15.91
C PHE A 36 4.64 14.33 14.54
N ILE A 37 4.05 15.34 13.90
CA ILE A 37 4.43 15.86 12.59
C ILE A 37 4.93 17.30 12.79
N PRO A 38 6.26 17.52 12.82
CA PRO A 38 6.85 18.84 13.08
C PRO A 38 6.32 19.94 12.16
N GLU A 39 6.09 19.63 10.89
CA GLU A 39 5.62 20.56 9.87
C GLU A 39 4.23 21.11 10.22
N LEU A 40 3.36 20.29 10.81
CA LEU A 40 2.03 20.77 11.25
C LEU A 40 2.14 21.76 12.40
N ALA A 41 3.11 21.58 13.29
CA ALA A 41 3.36 22.51 14.40
C ALA A 41 3.99 23.82 13.92
N GLU A 42 4.94 23.74 12.99
CA GLU A 42 5.58 24.92 12.37
C GLU A 42 4.57 25.79 11.62
N LEU A 43 3.57 25.17 10.99
CA LEU A 43 2.49 25.87 10.30
C LEU A 43 1.39 26.40 11.25
N GLY A 44 1.47 26.14 12.55
CA GLY A 44 0.54 26.66 13.55
C GLY A 44 -0.84 26.01 13.54
N PHE A 45 -0.96 24.74 13.10
CA PHE A 45 -2.23 24.02 13.13
C PHE A 45 -2.68 23.71 14.57
N GLY A 46 -3.96 23.36 14.75
CA GLY A 46 -4.49 22.94 16.06
C GLY A 46 -4.16 21.49 16.42
N CYS A 47 -3.82 20.67 15.42
CA CYS A 47 -3.44 19.26 15.58
C CYS A 47 -2.09 19.02 14.93
N HIS A 48 -1.18 18.34 15.66
CA HIS A 48 0.18 18.09 15.20
C HIS A 48 0.52 16.60 15.14
N VAL A 49 -0.49 15.73 15.22
CA VAL A 49 -0.27 14.28 15.17
C VAL A 49 -1.00 13.70 13.96
N ALA A 50 -0.34 12.79 13.27
CA ALA A 50 -0.92 12.07 12.14
C ALA A 50 -0.31 10.67 12.04
N ALA A 51 -0.96 9.82 11.24
CA ALA A 51 -0.48 8.50 10.89
C ALA A 51 -0.23 8.48 9.39
N VAL A 52 1.01 8.75 8.97
CA VAL A 52 1.40 8.79 7.56
C VAL A 52 2.28 7.56 7.26
N PRO A 53 2.01 6.76 6.22
CA PRO A 53 2.91 5.68 5.81
C PRO A 53 4.32 6.21 5.48
N GLU A 54 5.37 5.57 6.00
CA GLU A 54 6.77 6.00 5.80
C GLU A 54 7.63 4.96 5.11
N ALA A 55 8.68 5.47 4.44
CA ALA A 55 9.82 4.68 3.95
C ALA A 55 9.40 3.51 3.06
N LEU A 56 8.61 3.84 2.04
CA LEU A 56 8.20 2.92 0.98
C LEU A 56 9.37 2.44 0.09
N GLY A 57 10.53 3.11 0.15
CA GLY A 57 11.84 2.61 -0.33
C GLY A 57 11.78 1.86 -1.67
N ALA A 58 12.20 0.59 -1.65
CA ALA A 58 12.23 -0.29 -2.82
C ALA A 58 10.84 -0.55 -3.45
N ALA A 59 9.75 -0.43 -2.70
CA ALA A 59 8.41 -0.60 -3.26
C ALA A 59 8.05 0.54 -4.22
N LEU A 60 8.51 1.76 -3.93
CA LEU A 60 8.39 2.87 -4.88
C LEU A 60 9.17 2.55 -6.15
N GLU A 61 10.37 1.97 -6.04
CA GLU A 61 11.23 1.64 -7.18
C GLU A 61 10.54 0.75 -8.23
N LYS A 62 9.58 -0.08 -7.81
CA LYS A 62 8.79 -0.92 -8.71
C LYS A 62 7.80 -0.15 -9.58
N ILE A 63 7.39 1.06 -9.19
CA ILE A 63 6.48 1.91 -9.99
C ILE A 63 7.30 2.69 -11.03
N PRO A 64 6.99 2.67 -12.33
CA PRO A 64 7.74 3.44 -13.32
C PRO A 64 7.84 4.94 -12.98
N HIS A 65 9.01 5.55 -13.21
CA HIS A 65 9.25 6.96 -12.83
C HIS A 65 8.22 7.92 -13.45
N SER A 66 7.83 7.71 -14.70
CA SER A 66 6.80 8.51 -15.38
C SER A 66 5.44 8.46 -14.69
N LEU A 67 5.06 7.30 -14.14
CA LEU A 67 3.83 7.12 -13.37
C LEU A 67 3.94 7.81 -12.01
N ARG A 68 5.10 7.75 -11.34
CA ARG A 68 5.29 8.47 -10.05
C ARG A 68 5.10 9.98 -10.18
N LEU A 69 5.48 10.56 -11.31
CA LEU A 69 5.28 11.99 -11.58
C LEU A 69 3.82 12.37 -11.81
N SER A 70 2.96 11.42 -12.17
CA SER A 70 1.53 11.65 -12.45
C SER A 70 0.58 11.14 -11.36
N THR A 71 1.11 10.52 -10.29
CA THR A 71 0.33 10.00 -9.17
C THR A 71 0.52 10.85 -7.91
N ASN A 72 -0.56 10.99 -7.12
CA ASN A 72 -0.46 11.48 -5.75
C ASN A 72 -0.05 10.34 -4.78
N GLU A 73 0.17 10.68 -3.51
CA GLU A 73 0.56 9.71 -2.48
C GLU A 73 -0.45 8.57 -2.33
N SER A 74 -1.75 8.88 -2.34
CA SER A 74 -2.81 7.86 -2.19
C SER A 74 -2.79 6.86 -3.35
N MET A 75 -2.61 7.32 -4.59
CA MET A 75 -2.46 6.46 -5.76
C MET A 75 -1.19 5.61 -5.67
N THR A 76 -0.12 6.18 -5.14
CA THR A 76 1.14 5.48 -4.92
C THR A 76 0.98 4.35 -3.90
N TYR A 77 0.28 4.60 -2.79
CA TYR A 77 -0.02 3.58 -1.77
C TYR A 77 -0.91 2.48 -2.32
N ALA A 78 -1.92 2.85 -3.12
CA ALA A 78 -2.80 1.89 -3.78
C ALA A 78 -2.04 1.00 -4.76
N ALA A 79 -1.14 1.57 -5.57
CA ALA A 79 -0.31 0.81 -6.50
C ALA A 79 0.59 -0.19 -5.76
N ILE A 80 1.30 0.25 -4.72
CA ILE A 80 2.19 -0.62 -3.94
C ILE A 80 1.42 -1.77 -3.28
N SER A 81 0.30 -1.47 -2.62
CA SER A 81 -0.54 -2.51 -1.98
C SER A 81 -1.16 -3.46 -3.00
N ALA A 82 -1.57 -2.98 -4.17
CA ALA A 82 -2.07 -3.85 -5.24
C ALA A 82 -0.97 -4.78 -5.77
N MET A 83 0.25 -4.27 -5.98
CA MET A 83 1.39 -5.09 -6.42
C MET A 83 1.72 -6.19 -5.40
N GLU A 84 1.74 -5.84 -4.11
CA GLU A 84 1.93 -6.83 -3.04
C GLU A 84 0.81 -7.88 -3.01
N ALA A 85 -0.46 -7.47 -3.16
CA ALA A 85 -1.59 -8.40 -3.20
C ALA A 85 -1.50 -9.37 -4.39
N PHE A 86 -1.03 -8.86 -5.54
CA PHE A 86 -0.86 -9.66 -6.75
C PHE A 86 0.27 -10.68 -6.61
N GLU A 87 1.40 -10.25 -6.03
CA GLU A 87 2.53 -11.11 -5.68
C GLU A 87 2.10 -12.21 -4.68
N ASP A 88 1.33 -11.86 -3.66
CA ASP A 88 0.81 -12.80 -2.64
C ASP A 88 -0.15 -13.84 -3.21
N ALA A 89 -1.01 -13.42 -4.14
CA ALA A 89 -1.91 -14.31 -4.84
C ALA A 89 -1.18 -15.31 -5.75
N GLY A 90 0.14 -15.15 -5.94
CA GLY A 90 0.95 -15.96 -6.85
C GLY A 90 0.56 -15.75 -8.32
N LEU A 91 -0.06 -14.62 -8.64
CA LEU A 91 -0.50 -14.29 -10.00
C LEU A 91 0.67 -13.74 -10.82
N LYS A 92 0.60 -13.95 -12.13
CA LYS A 92 1.54 -13.40 -13.11
C LYS A 92 0.77 -12.45 -14.04
N PRO A 93 1.39 -11.34 -14.48
CA PRO A 93 0.79 -10.49 -15.51
C PRO A 93 0.47 -11.30 -16.76
N ALA A 94 -0.58 -10.94 -17.49
CA ALA A 94 -0.88 -11.62 -18.75
C ALA A 94 0.22 -11.36 -19.79
N GLU A 95 0.51 -12.36 -20.62
CA GLU A 95 1.54 -12.26 -21.67
C GLU A 95 1.00 -11.64 -22.97
N GLU A 96 -0.31 -11.72 -23.25
CA GLU A 96 -0.90 -11.28 -24.53
C GLU A 96 -2.21 -10.48 -24.38
N GLU A 97 -3.24 -11.03 -23.74
CA GLU A 97 -4.49 -10.32 -23.45
C GLU A 97 -4.74 -10.23 -21.95
N PRO A 98 -5.15 -9.05 -21.41
CA PRO A 98 -5.50 -8.92 -20.01
C PRO A 98 -6.55 -9.95 -19.65
N TYR A 99 -6.38 -10.70 -18.56
CA TYR A 99 -7.46 -11.61 -18.17
C TYR A 99 -8.71 -10.77 -17.85
N ASP A 100 -9.86 -11.18 -18.38
CA ASP A 100 -11.18 -10.58 -18.10
C ASP A 100 -11.42 -10.40 -16.58
N ASP A 101 -10.75 -11.22 -15.77
CA ASP A 101 -10.92 -11.30 -14.32
C ASP A 101 -9.87 -10.51 -13.52
N ILE A 102 -8.73 -10.10 -14.10
CA ILE A 102 -7.64 -9.42 -13.38
C ILE A 102 -7.19 -8.08 -13.98
N GLY A 103 -7.66 -7.74 -15.19
CA GLY A 103 -7.40 -6.45 -15.83
C GLY A 103 -5.92 -6.14 -16.10
N ALA A 104 -5.06 -7.16 -16.03
CA ALA A 104 -3.62 -7.12 -16.24
C ALA A 104 -3.17 -8.29 -17.12
#